data_AF-A0AA96VEX4-F1
#
_entry.id   AF-A0AA96VEX4-F1
#
_cell.length_a   1.000
_cell.length_b   1.000
_cell.length_c   1.000
_cell.angle_alpha   90.00
_cell.angle_beta   90.00
_cell.angle_gamma   90.00
#
_symmetry.space_group_name_H-M   'P 1'
#
loop_
_entity.id
_entity.type
_entity.pdbx_description
1 polymer ?
#
loop_
_entity_poly.entity_id
_entity_poly.type
_entity_poly.pdbx_seq_one_letter_code
_entity_poly.pdbx_strand_id
1 'polypeptide(L)'
;MKKVTGFIERKSLLYKTDVEYGDYTVNHLKGCSHGCLYPCYAFMMAKRFERMSYEEWLEPKIVSNALELLDKEIPKNKHKIKSVHLSFSTDPFMYGYEDIADLSINVIKKLNNSDIPCTALTKGVLPERLAELSPKNQYGITLISLDEDFRKKMEPGSAPYLERISSLKRLHDAGCKTWVSIEPYPTPNIVEQDFSEILNSIEFADKIIFGRLNYNSQVSAYKEYKEYYNDLAKQVQKYCRLNRKECHIKNGTLTVLDKKPTAKKSNETKIKSKVNNSSKNCSPTV
;
A
#
# COMPACT_ATOMS: atom_id res chain seq x y z
N MET A 1 20.87 -6.00 -17.55
CA MET A 1 20.02 -4.85 -17.20
C MET A 1 18.87 -4.80 -18.20
N LYS A 2 17.63 -4.67 -17.73
CA LYS A 2 16.44 -4.59 -18.58
C LYS A 2 16.29 -3.16 -19.11
N LYS A 3 15.57 -3.01 -20.21
CA LYS A 3 15.17 -1.71 -20.77
C LYS A 3 13.73 -1.79 -21.22
N VAL A 4 13.02 -0.68 -21.10
CA VAL A 4 11.70 -0.49 -21.65
C VAL A 4 11.77 -0.51 -23.17
N THR A 5 10.84 -1.20 -23.81
CA THR A 5 10.71 -1.27 -25.27
C THR A 5 9.59 -0.37 -25.80
N GLY A 6 8.64 0.04 -24.95
CA GLY A 6 7.48 0.82 -25.34
C GLY A 6 7.47 2.24 -24.78
N PHE A 7 7.04 3.19 -25.62
CA PHE A 7 6.85 4.60 -25.25
C PHE A 7 5.40 5.01 -25.49
N ILE A 8 4.90 5.92 -24.66
CA ILE A 8 3.57 6.51 -24.78
C ILE A 8 3.64 8.01 -24.52
N GLU A 9 2.63 8.74 -24.95
CA GLU A 9 2.43 10.13 -24.54
C GLU A 9 1.21 10.24 -23.63
N ARG A 10 1.24 11.25 -22.76
CA ARG A 10 0.09 11.64 -21.94
C ARG A 10 -0.28 13.10 -22.18
N LYS A 11 -1.51 13.45 -21.80
CA LYS A 11 -1.98 14.85 -21.80
C LYS A 11 -1.67 15.57 -20.49
N SER A 12 -1.46 14.81 -19.42
CA SER A 12 -1.17 15.32 -18.08
C SER A 12 -0.35 14.33 -17.27
N LEU A 13 0.39 14.81 -16.28
CA LEU A 13 1.26 13.98 -15.45
C LEU A 13 0.99 14.11 -13.94
N LEU A 14 0.62 15.30 -13.47
CA LEU A 14 0.34 15.61 -12.07
C LEU A 14 -1.15 15.52 -11.75
N TYR A 15 -1.48 14.71 -10.75
CA TYR A 15 -2.85 14.48 -10.31
C TYR A 15 -2.96 14.65 -8.79
N LYS A 16 -4.06 15.22 -8.32
CA LYS A 16 -4.42 15.14 -6.90
C LYS A 16 -4.78 13.69 -6.58
N THR A 17 -4.29 13.16 -5.45
CA THR A 17 -4.60 11.79 -5.01
C THR A 17 -5.59 11.80 -3.84
N ASP A 18 -6.42 10.76 -3.77
CA ASP A 18 -7.31 10.47 -2.64
C ASP A 18 -6.67 9.49 -1.63
N VAL A 19 -5.42 9.08 -1.86
CA VAL A 19 -4.67 8.25 -0.91
C VAL A 19 -4.38 9.09 0.34
N GLU A 20 -4.79 8.57 1.50
CA GLU A 20 -4.79 9.28 2.79
C GLU A 20 -3.44 9.83 3.26
N TYR A 21 -2.33 9.26 2.78
CA TYR A 21 -0.98 9.70 3.09
C TYR A 21 -0.29 10.40 1.91
N GLY A 22 -1.03 10.73 0.84
CA GLY A 22 -0.56 11.41 -0.35
C GLY A 22 -1.20 12.78 -0.55
N ASP A 23 -0.55 13.63 -1.32
CA ASP A 23 -1.05 14.97 -1.67
C ASP A 23 -1.30 15.08 -3.18
N TYR A 24 -0.23 15.04 -3.97
CA TYR A 24 -0.28 14.84 -5.41
C TYR A 24 0.48 13.57 -5.79
N THR A 25 0.23 13.05 -6.99
CA THR A 25 0.96 11.93 -7.59
C THR A 25 1.39 12.29 -8.99
N VAL A 26 2.52 11.72 -9.42
CA VAL A 26 3.01 11.80 -10.79
C VAL A 26 2.96 10.44 -11.47
N ASN A 27 2.49 10.38 -12.71
CA ASN A 27 2.31 9.14 -13.46
C ASN A 27 3.16 9.11 -14.73
N HIS A 28 4.49 9.07 -14.54
CA HIS A 28 5.51 9.09 -15.62
C HIS A 28 5.76 7.74 -16.30
N LEU A 29 5.10 6.68 -15.87
CA LEU A 29 5.19 5.34 -16.45
C LEU A 29 3.79 4.74 -16.66
N LYS A 30 3.73 3.59 -17.30
CA LYS A 30 2.54 2.74 -17.44
C LYS A 30 2.96 1.27 -17.38
N GLY A 31 2.21 0.43 -16.69
CA GLY A 31 2.59 -0.96 -16.44
C GLY A 31 3.54 -1.10 -15.25
N CYS A 32 3.84 -2.35 -14.86
CA CYS A 32 4.81 -2.66 -13.82
C CYS A 32 5.34 -4.10 -13.97
N SER A 33 6.65 -4.23 -14.16
CA SER A 33 7.33 -5.51 -14.38
C SER A 33 7.45 -6.40 -13.13
N HIS A 34 7.08 -5.90 -11.95
CA HIS A 34 7.14 -6.68 -10.70
C HIS A 34 6.18 -7.87 -10.67
N GLY A 35 5.06 -7.79 -11.40
CA GLY A 35 4.13 -8.92 -11.56
C GLY A 35 3.53 -9.44 -10.27
N CYS A 36 3.04 -8.54 -9.42
CA CYS A 36 2.49 -8.91 -8.13
C CYS A 36 1.17 -9.68 -8.26
N LEU A 37 1.08 -10.84 -7.59
CA LEU A 37 -0.06 -11.77 -7.62
C LEU A 37 -1.00 -11.65 -6.42
N TYR A 38 -0.60 -10.96 -5.34
CA TYR A 38 -1.60 -10.41 -4.43
C TYR A 38 -2.42 -9.34 -5.21
N PRO A 39 -3.70 -9.07 -4.86
CA PRO A 39 -4.54 -8.10 -5.56
C PRO A 39 -3.85 -6.74 -5.74
N CYS A 40 -3.18 -6.57 -6.88
CA CYS A 40 -2.42 -5.38 -7.21
C CYS A 40 -3.41 -4.32 -7.69
N TYR A 41 -3.66 -3.32 -6.85
CA TYR A 41 -4.62 -2.26 -7.16
C TYR A 41 -4.34 -1.61 -8.53
N ALA A 42 -3.07 -1.27 -8.81
CA ALA A 42 -2.69 -0.65 -10.07
C ALA A 42 -3.04 -1.52 -11.29
N PHE A 43 -2.74 -2.82 -11.24
CA PHE A 43 -3.14 -3.75 -12.30
C PHE A 43 -4.66 -3.92 -12.38
N MET A 44 -5.36 -4.02 -11.25
CA MET A 44 -6.83 -4.12 -11.24
C MET A 44 -7.49 -2.90 -11.90
N MET A 45 -6.96 -1.70 -11.66
CA MET A 45 -7.44 -0.48 -12.30
C MET A 45 -7.13 -0.48 -13.80
N ALA A 46 -5.91 -0.85 -14.20
CA ALA A 46 -5.53 -0.97 -15.62
C ALA A 46 -6.40 -2.01 -16.35
N LYS A 47 -6.64 -3.17 -15.74
CA LYS A 47 -7.53 -4.21 -16.29
C LYS A 47 -8.97 -3.71 -16.44
N ARG A 48 -9.50 -3.01 -15.42
CA ARG A 48 -10.89 -2.54 -15.43
C ARG A 48 -11.13 -1.39 -16.39
N PHE A 49 -10.29 -0.37 -16.35
CA PHE A 49 -10.52 0.90 -17.05
C PHE A 49 -9.78 1.01 -18.37
N GLU A 50 -8.67 0.28 -18.54
CA GLU A 50 -7.85 0.28 -19.76
C GLU A 50 -7.91 -1.03 -20.53
N ARG A 51 -8.64 -2.04 -20.02
CA ARG A 51 -8.79 -3.38 -20.61
C ARG A 51 -7.47 -4.11 -20.85
N MET A 52 -6.45 -3.78 -20.06
CA MET A 52 -5.10 -4.32 -20.18
C MET A 52 -5.00 -5.75 -19.68
N SER A 53 -4.33 -6.62 -20.44
CA SER A 53 -3.98 -7.98 -20.01
C SER A 53 -2.86 -7.98 -18.96
N TYR A 54 -2.65 -9.13 -18.30
CA TYR A 54 -1.56 -9.23 -17.33
C TYR A 54 -0.20 -9.20 -18.03
N GLU A 55 -0.09 -9.85 -19.18
CA GLU A 55 1.11 -9.90 -20.01
C GLU A 55 1.49 -8.50 -20.51
N GLU A 56 0.50 -7.72 -20.98
CA GLU A 56 0.70 -6.31 -21.35
C GLU A 56 1.12 -5.45 -20.15
N TRP A 57 0.58 -5.73 -18.95
CA TRP A 57 0.92 -5.01 -17.73
C TRP A 57 2.38 -5.21 -17.31
N LEU A 58 2.94 -6.39 -17.56
CA LEU A 58 4.33 -6.73 -17.25
C LEU A 58 5.37 -6.05 -18.15
N GLU A 59 4.93 -5.44 -19.25
CA GLU A 59 5.76 -4.71 -20.21
C GLU A 59 5.63 -3.19 -19.96
N PRO A 60 6.40 -2.62 -19.00
CA PRO A 60 6.29 -1.22 -18.65
C PRO A 60 6.63 -0.32 -19.84
N LYS A 61 5.97 0.84 -19.90
CA LYS A 61 6.18 1.88 -20.92
C LYS A 61 6.53 3.21 -20.27
N ILE A 62 7.45 3.93 -20.90
CA ILE A 62 7.85 5.28 -20.49
C ILE A 62 6.91 6.32 -21.12
N VAL A 63 6.52 7.32 -20.34
CA VAL A 63 5.83 8.50 -20.86
C VAL A 63 6.90 9.44 -21.46
N SER A 64 7.06 9.44 -22.78
CA SER A 64 8.15 10.14 -23.48
C SER A 64 8.11 11.65 -23.26
N ASN A 65 6.91 12.23 -23.17
CA ASN A 65 6.70 13.66 -22.94
C ASN A 65 6.59 14.04 -21.45
N ALA A 66 7.01 13.18 -20.52
CA ALA A 66 6.86 13.41 -19.09
C ALA A 66 7.50 14.73 -18.61
N LEU A 67 8.76 14.98 -18.98
CA LEU A 67 9.47 16.18 -18.54
C LEU A 67 8.85 17.46 -19.11
N GLU A 68 8.45 17.44 -20.39
CA GLU A 68 7.78 18.55 -21.07
C GLU A 68 6.42 18.88 -20.45
N LEU A 69 5.66 17.86 -20.03
CA LEU A 69 4.40 18.07 -19.31
C LEU A 69 4.67 18.74 -17.96
N LEU A 70 5.70 18.31 -17.23
CA LEU A 70 6.07 18.93 -15.96
C LEU A 70 6.56 20.37 -16.12
N ASP A 71 7.22 20.75 -17.22
CA ASP A 71 7.52 22.16 -17.55
C ASP A 71 6.25 23.01 -17.60
N LYS A 72 5.16 22.47 -18.13
CA LYS A 72 3.88 23.17 -18.28
C LYS A 72 3.02 23.14 -17.01
N GLU A 73 3.06 22.03 -16.26
CA GLU A 73 2.14 21.78 -15.14
C GLU A 73 2.63 22.28 -13.79
N ILE A 74 3.94 22.21 -13.52
CA ILE A 74 4.50 22.63 -12.23
C ILE A 74 4.22 24.12 -11.98
N PRO A 75 4.51 25.06 -12.90
CA PRO A 75 4.25 26.48 -12.64
C PRO A 75 2.78 26.80 -12.35
N LYS A 76 1.85 26.07 -12.97
CA LYS A 76 0.39 26.25 -12.80
C LYS A 76 -0.10 25.75 -11.45
N ASN A 77 0.51 24.69 -10.92
CA ASN A 77 0.00 23.97 -9.75
C ASN A 77 0.85 24.15 -8.50
N LYS A 78 2.08 24.70 -8.58
CA LYS A 78 3.04 24.73 -7.46
C LYS A 78 2.46 25.23 -6.14
N HIS A 79 1.60 26.24 -6.17
CA HIS A 79 1.00 26.83 -4.96
C HIS A 79 -0.02 25.90 -4.26
N LYS A 80 -0.48 24.85 -4.93
CA LYS A 80 -1.43 23.86 -4.41
C LYS A 80 -0.74 22.58 -3.93
N ILE A 81 0.51 22.36 -4.34
CA ILE A 81 1.24 21.12 -4.11
C ILE A 81 2.12 21.28 -2.87
N LYS A 82 1.88 20.44 -1.87
CA LYS A 82 2.74 20.29 -0.68
C LYS A 82 3.79 19.21 -0.91
N SER A 83 3.46 18.14 -1.62
CA SER A 83 4.37 17.04 -1.97
C SER A 83 3.84 16.20 -3.13
N VAL A 84 4.74 15.51 -3.84
CA VAL A 84 4.36 14.60 -4.95
C VAL A 84 4.85 13.17 -4.69
N HIS A 85 3.96 12.20 -4.79
CA HIS A 85 4.30 10.78 -4.73
C HIS A 85 4.68 10.24 -6.12
N LEU A 86 5.79 9.50 -6.23
CA LEU A 86 6.22 8.85 -7.46
C LEU A 86 5.50 7.51 -7.63
N SER A 87 4.27 7.73 -8.12
CA SER A 87 3.14 6.91 -8.52
C SER A 87 2.55 5.89 -7.54
N PHE A 88 1.23 5.98 -7.40
CA PHE A 88 0.37 4.93 -6.84
C PHE A 88 -0.09 3.90 -7.90
N SER A 89 0.25 4.11 -9.17
CA SER A 89 -0.28 3.34 -10.31
C SER A 89 0.79 2.59 -11.10
N THR A 90 2.03 2.58 -10.63
CA THR A 90 3.21 1.91 -11.20
C THR A 90 4.32 1.93 -10.15
N ASP A 91 5.57 1.64 -10.51
CA ASP A 91 6.72 1.67 -9.61
C ASP A 91 7.87 2.50 -10.23
N PRO A 92 8.39 3.52 -9.52
CA PRO A 92 9.40 4.43 -10.07
C PRO A 92 10.82 3.84 -10.12
N PHE A 93 11.09 2.74 -9.44
CA PHE A 93 12.43 2.14 -9.34
C PHE A 93 12.36 0.63 -9.59
N MET A 94 11.67 0.25 -10.68
CA MET A 94 11.48 -1.16 -11.05
C MET A 94 12.79 -1.93 -11.12
N TYR A 95 12.79 -3.15 -10.57
CA TYR A 95 14.00 -3.94 -10.45
C TYR A 95 14.64 -4.25 -11.82
N GLY A 96 15.87 -3.76 -12.00
CA GLY A 96 16.68 -3.97 -13.20
C GLY A 96 16.41 -3.02 -14.37
N TYR A 97 15.55 -2.00 -14.23
CA TYR A 97 15.23 -1.00 -15.27
C TYR A 97 15.89 0.37 -14.97
N GLU A 98 17.10 0.58 -15.47
CA GLU A 98 17.84 1.83 -15.23
C GLU A 98 17.23 3.04 -15.95
N ASP A 99 16.65 2.83 -17.13
CA ASP A 99 15.96 3.88 -17.89
C ASP A 99 14.72 4.42 -17.16
N ILE A 100 14.00 3.55 -16.45
CA ILE A 100 12.92 3.93 -15.54
C ILE A 100 13.48 4.72 -14.34
N ALA A 101 14.56 4.26 -13.73
CA ALA A 101 15.19 4.95 -12.60
C ALA A 101 15.71 6.35 -12.99
N ASP A 102 16.35 6.47 -14.16
CA ASP A 102 16.81 7.73 -14.74
C ASP A 102 15.66 8.73 -14.91
N LEU A 103 14.57 8.29 -15.53
CA LEU A 103 13.39 9.13 -15.72
C LEU A 103 12.79 9.56 -14.38
N SER A 104 12.62 8.64 -13.43
CA SER A 104 12.10 8.93 -12.09
C SER A 104 12.94 9.97 -11.37
N ILE A 105 14.27 9.89 -11.46
CA ILE A 105 15.18 10.87 -10.84
C ILE A 105 15.08 12.22 -11.54
N ASN A 106 14.98 12.26 -12.87
CA ASN A 106 14.77 13.51 -13.60
C ASN A 106 13.43 14.18 -13.23
N VAL A 107 12.38 13.38 -13.03
CA VAL A 107 11.09 13.86 -12.50
C VAL A 107 11.26 14.45 -11.09
N ILE A 108 11.96 13.77 -10.19
CA ILE A 108 12.22 14.29 -8.83
C ILE A 108 13.02 15.60 -8.89
N LYS A 109 14.12 15.64 -9.65
CA LYS A 109 14.94 16.85 -9.83
C LYS A 109 14.10 18.04 -10.26
N LYS A 110 13.20 17.82 -11.22
CA LYS A 110 12.36 18.88 -11.77
C LYS A 110 11.35 19.44 -10.75
N LEU A 111 10.78 18.58 -9.93
CA LEU A 111 9.90 18.96 -8.81
C LEU A 111 10.69 19.68 -7.71
N ASN A 112 11.86 19.16 -7.33
CA ASN A 112 12.75 19.75 -6.34
C ASN A 112 13.27 21.14 -6.75
N ASN A 113 13.54 21.38 -8.04
CA ASN A 113 13.89 22.70 -8.57
C ASN A 113 12.78 23.75 -8.39
N SER A 114 11.55 23.32 -8.10
CA SER A 114 10.41 24.19 -7.75
C SER A 114 10.06 24.13 -6.26
N ASP A 115 10.99 23.68 -5.41
CA ASP A 115 10.83 23.44 -3.96
C ASP A 115 9.68 22.49 -3.59
N ILE A 116 9.34 21.57 -4.49
CA ILE A 116 8.33 20.54 -4.23
C ILE A 116 9.03 19.25 -3.78
N PRO A 117 8.81 18.80 -2.53
CA PRO A 117 9.37 17.54 -2.05
C PRO A 117 8.64 16.34 -2.66
N CYS A 118 9.38 15.26 -2.83
CA CYS A 118 8.89 14.02 -3.43
C CYS A 118 8.90 12.88 -2.41
N THR A 119 7.90 12.01 -2.51
CA THR A 119 7.87 10.73 -1.81
C THR A 119 7.93 9.60 -2.83
N ALA A 120 8.76 8.59 -2.62
CA ALA A 120 8.77 7.39 -3.46
C ALA A 120 8.57 6.14 -2.62
N LEU A 121 7.85 5.17 -3.19
CA LEU A 121 7.72 3.81 -2.68
C LEU A 121 8.10 2.85 -3.81
N THR A 122 8.88 1.82 -3.51
CA THR A 122 9.25 0.82 -4.51
C THR A 122 9.29 -0.61 -3.95
N LYS A 123 9.16 -1.59 -4.85
CA LYS A 123 9.53 -3.00 -4.63
C LYS A 123 10.81 -3.40 -5.37
N GLY A 124 11.46 -2.45 -6.02
CA GLY A 124 12.79 -2.61 -6.59
C GLY A 124 13.87 -2.11 -5.64
N VAL A 125 14.94 -1.54 -6.20
CA VAL A 125 16.12 -1.06 -5.46
C VAL A 125 16.20 0.45 -5.61
N LEU A 126 16.34 1.16 -4.49
CA LEU A 126 16.50 2.60 -4.49
C LEU A 126 17.93 2.99 -4.91
N PRO A 127 18.12 3.81 -5.97
CA PRO A 127 19.45 4.26 -6.38
C PRO A 127 20.13 5.18 -5.35
N GLU A 128 21.44 5.04 -5.15
CA GLU A 128 22.20 5.86 -4.18
C GLU A 128 22.20 7.35 -4.51
N ARG A 129 22.20 7.70 -5.80
CA ARG A 129 22.08 9.08 -6.31
C ARG A 129 20.82 9.82 -5.84
N LEU A 130 19.85 9.13 -5.24
CA LEU A 130 18.72 9.78 -4.56
C LEU A 130 19.18 10.61 -3.35
N ALA A 131 20.31 10.26 -2.72
CA ALA A 131 20.89 11.02 -1.61
C ALA A 131 21.38 12.42 -2.02
N GLU A 132 21.63 12.65 -3.30
CA GLU A 132 22.05 13.95 -3.84
C GLU A 132 20.87 14.91 -4.10
N LEU A 133 19.62 14.44 -3.93
CA LEU A 133 18.41 15.22 -4.19
C LEU A 133 17.97 15.97 -2.92
N SER A 134 16.84 16.67 -2.99
CA SER A 134 16.36 17.47 -1.86
C SER A 134 16.26 16.65 -0.56
N PRO A 135 16.80 17.13 0.58
CA PRO A 135 16.70 16.44 1.88
C PRO A 135 15.26 16.43 2.42
N LYS A 136 14.35 17.18 1.78
CA LYS A 136 12.91 17.14 2.10
C LYS A 136 12.21 15.90 1.50
N ASN A 137 12.85 15.19 0.55
CA ASN A 137 12.29 13.99 -0.05
C ASN A 137 12.21 12.83 0.96
N GLN A 138 11.32 11.89 0.69
CA GLN A 138 11.13 10.68 1.49
C GLN A 138 11.19 9.44 0.59
N TYR A 139 12.03 8.47 0.92
CA TYR A 139 12.21 7.26 0.12
C TYR A 139 11.79 6.03 0.91
N GLY A 140 11.09 5.11 0.27
CA GLY A 140 10.60 3.93 0.95
C GLY A 140 10.52 2.69 0.10
N ILE A 141 10.49 1.56 0.80
CA ILE A 141 10.33 0.24 0.21
C ILE A 141 9.05 -0.41 0.73
N THR A 142 8.48 -1.31 -0.06
CA THR A 142 7.50 -2.26 0.48
C THR A 142 8.20 -3.52 0.96
N LEU A 143 7.92 -3.92 2.20
CA LEU A 143 8.46 -5.13 2.83
C LEU A 143 7.35 -5.84 3.60
N ILE A 144 6.89 -7.00 3.10
CA ILE A 144 5.77 -7.75 3.70
C ILE A 144 6.17 -9.14 4.21
N SER A 145 7.41 -9.54 3.94
CA SER A 145 8.00 -10.81 4.36
C SER A 145 9.53 -10.72 4.27
N LEU A 146 10.21 -11.71 4.85
CA LEU A 146 11.64 -11.98 4.65
C LEU A 146 11.87 -13.32 3.92
N ASP A 147 10.80 -14.04 3.58
CA ASP A 147 10.84 -15.30 2.84
C ASP A 147 10.97 -15.06 1.33
N GLU A 148 12.13 -15.37 0.76
CA GLU A 148 12.40 -15.21 -0.67
C GLU A 148 11.57 -16.14 -1.57
N ASP A 149 11.14 -17.30 -1.09
CA ASP A 149 10.27 -18.18 -1.86
C ASP A 149 8.84 -17.64 -1.89
N PHE A 150 8.37 -17.07 -0.79
CA PHE A 150 7.14 -16.28 -0.78
C PHE A 150 7.22 -15.10 -1.76
N ARG A 151 8.34 -14.36 -1.77
CA ARG A 151 8.57 -13.27 -2.74
C ARG A 151 8.51 -13.76 -4.18
N LYS A 152 9.26 -14.80 -4.54
CA LYS A 152 9.29 -15.37 -5.90
C LYS A 152 7.90 -15.79 -6.35
N LYS A 153 7.09 -16.34 -5.44
CA LYS A 153 5.70 -16.73 -5.71
C LYS A 153 4.78 -15.52 -5.90
N MET A 154 4.87 -14.52 -5.02
CA MET A 154 3.88 -13.45 -4.95
C MET A 154 4.23 -12.19 -5.74
N GLU A 155 5.51 -11.94 -5.99
CA GLU A 155 6.01 -10.77 -6.70
C GLU A 155 7.30 -11.13 -7.47
N PRO A 156 7.22 -12.08 -8.43
CA PRO A 156 8.37 -12.69 -9.10
C PRO A 156 9.37 -11.69 -9.69
N GLY A 157 8.89 -10.58 -10.25
CA GLY A 157 9.73 -9.58 -10.93
C GLY A 157 10.31 -8.50 -10.02
N SER A 158 9.97 -8.50 -8.72
CA SER A 158 10.47 -7.53 -7.74
C SER A 158 11.89 -7.85 -7.25
N ALA A 159 12.55 -6.89 -6.60
CA ALA A 159 13.88 -7.08 -6.02
C ALA A 159 13.84 -8.06 -4.82
N PRO A 160 14.90 -8.84 -4.57
CA PRO A 160 15.07 -9.58 -3.32
C PRO A 160 14.91 -8.68 -2.09
N TYR A 161 14.30 -9.19 -1.01
CA TYR A 161 13.99 -8.39 0.18
C TYR A 161 15.25 -7.79 0.81
N LEU A 162 16.33 -8.56 0.92
CA LEU A 162 17.60 -8.07 1.45
C LEU A 162 18.19 -6.93 0.61
N GLU A 163 18.02 -6.95 -0.72
CA GLU A 163 18.46 -5.85 -1.59
C GLU A 163 17.63 -4.58 -1.35
N ARG A 164 16.31 -4.71 -1.16
CA ARG A 164 15.43 -3.57 -0.82
C ARG A 164 15.86 -2.94 0.50
N ILE A 165 16.00 -3.75 1.55
CA ILE A 165 16.40 -3.31 2.89
C ILE A 165 17.75 -2.61 2.81
N SER A 166 18.73 -3.23 2.16
CA SER A 166 20.08 -2.67 2.01
C SER A 166 20.06 -1.33 1.26
N SER A 167 19.26 -1.21 0.20
CA SER A 167 19.15 0.04 -0.57
C SER A 167 18.52 1.17 0.24
N LEU A 168 17.50 0.87 1.05
CA LEU A 168 16.88 1.85 1.94
C LEU A 168 17.85 2.26 3.05
N LYS A 169 18.58 1.29 3.64
CA LYS A 169 19.58 1.54 4.69
C LYS A 169 20.67 2.47 4.22
N ARG A 170 21.19 2.30 2.99
CA ARG A 170 22.19 3.21 2.42
C ARG A 170 21.69 4.65 2.32
N LEU A 171 20.42 4.84 1.93
CA LEU A 171 19.83 6.19 1.90
C LEU A 171 19.61 6.76 3.30
N HIS A 172 19.18 5.94 4.26
CA HIS A 172 19.07 6.37 5.66
C HIS A 172 20.43 6.81 6.22
N ASP A 173 21.49 6.03 6.00
CA ASP A 173 22.84 6.34 6.44
C ASP A 173 23.40 7.60 5.77
N ALA A 174 22.93 7.92 4.56
CA ALA A 174 23.23 9.17 3.85
C ALA A 174 22.39 10.37 4.33
N GLY A 175 21.53 10.19 5.35
CA GLY A 175 20.71 11.25 5.95
C GLY A 175 19.36 11.49 5.27
N CYS A 176 18.94 10.64 4.33
CA CYS A 176 17.61 10.74 3.73
C CYS A 176 16.52 10.31 4.73
N LYS A 177 15.33 10.92 4.62
CA LYS A 177 14.15 10.42 5.32
C LYS A 177 13.67 9.12 4.67
N THR A 178 13.58 8.07 5.47
CA THR A 178 13.26 6.71 5.01
C THR A 178 11.99 6.17 5.63
N TRP A 179 11.27 5.36 4.87
CA TRP A 179 10.04 4.75 5.36
C TRP A 179 9.80 3.36 4.79
N VAL A 180 9.04 2.54 5.50
CA VAL A 180 8.68 1.19 5.07
C VAL A 180 7.17 1.06 5.03
N SER A 181 6.68 0.56 3.90
CA SER A 181 5.30 0.14 3.74
C SER A 181 5.21 -1.38 3.99
N ILE A 182 4.58 -1.77 5.09
CA ILE A 182 4.26 -3.16 5.40
C ILE A 182 2.80 -3.41 4.98
N GLU A 183 2.57 -3.28 3.67
CA GLU A 183 1.30 -3.59 3.03
C GLU A 183 1.48 -4.09 1.58
N PRO A 184 0.64 -5.03 1.11
CA PRO A 184 -0.44 -5.70 1.85
C PRO A 184 0.07 -6.88 2.70
N TYR A 185 -0.04 -6.80 4.03
CA TYR A 185 0.49 -7.84 4.91
C TYR A 185 -0.42 -9.10 4.92
N PRO A 186 0.12 -10.32 4.73
CA PRO A 186 -0.66 -11.56 4.62
C PRO A 186 -1.09 -12.15 5.98
N THR A 187 -2.09 -13.04 5.97
CA THR A 187 -2.49 -13.85 7.14
C THR A 187 -1.68 -15.15 7.23
N PRO A 188 -1.64 -15.83 8.40
CA PRO A 188 -0.82 -17.03 8.61
C PRO A 188 -1.11 -18.21 7.67
N ASN A 189 -2.35 -18.33 7.19
CA ASN A 189 -2.71 -19.37 6.21
C ASN A 189 -2.21 -19.10 4.78
N ILE A 190 -1.64 -17.91 4.52
CA ILE A 190 -0.97 -17.55 3.26
C ILE A 190 0.53 -17.76 3.40
N VAL A 191 1.11 -17.24 4.49
CA VAL A 191 2.50 -17.45 4.90
C VAL A 191 2.60 -17.28 6.42
N GLU A 192 3.25 -18.24 7.07
CA GLU A 192 3.58 -18.16 8.49
C GLU A 192 4.96 -17.51 8.65
N GLN A 193 5.02 -16.44 9.43
CA GLN A 193 6.24 -15.64 9.62
C GLN A 193 6.17 -14.85 10.93
N ASP A 194 7.32 -14.59 11.54
CA ASP A 194 7.41 -13.72 12.71
C ASP A 194 7.44 -12.24 12.28
N PHE A 195 6.39 -11.52 12.65
CA PHE A 195 6.29 -10.09 12.37
C PHE A 195 7.39 -9.27 13.05
N SER A 196 7.91 -9.74 14.19
CA SER A 196 8.98 -9.08 14.95
C SER A 196 10.29 -9.07 14.17
N GLU A 197 10.59 -10.12 13.42
CA GLU A 197 11.78 -10.17 12.55
C GLU A 197 11.72 -9.11 11.45
N ILE A 198 10.54 -8.91 10.85
CA ILE A 198 10.33 -7.83 9.87
C ILE A 198 10.60 -6.48 10.53
N LEU A 199 10.02 -6.20 11.70
CA LEU A 199 10.25 -4.93 12.42
C LEU A 199 11.73 -4.72 12.77
N ASN A 200 12.43 -5.75 13.25
CA ASN A 200 13.85 -5.69 13.56
C ASN A 200 14.69 -5.39 12.31
N SER A 201 14.36 -5.99 11.16
CA SER A 201 15.09 -5.77 9.90
C SER A 201 15.01 -4.33 9.37
N ILE A 202 14.05 -3.54 9.85
CA ILE A 202 13.81 -2.15 9.44
C ILE A 202 13.97 -1.16 10.60
N GLU A 203 14.67 -1.53 11.67
CA GLU A 203 14.83 -0.69 12.86
C GLU A 203 15.40 0.70 12.53
N PHE A 204 16.19 0.84 11.48
CA PHE A 204 16.73 2.13 11.05
C PHE A 204 15.68 3.07 10.44
N ALA A 205 14.57 2.56 9.88
CA ALA A 205 13.63 3.39 9.12
C ALA A 205 12.91 4.43 10.00
N ASP A 206 12.66 5.62 9.47
CA ASP A 206 12.10 6.74 10.23
C ASP A 206 10.57 6.65 10.40
N LYS A 207 9.92 5.96 9.45
CA LYS A 207 8.47 5.83 9.39
C LYS A 207 8.01 4.44 8.96
N ILE A 208 6.93 3.96 9.57
CA ILE A 208 6.27 2.71 9.20
C ILE A 208 4.81 2.97 8.81
N ILE A 209 4.40 2.44 7.65
CA ILE A 209 3.01 2.31 7.26
C ILE A 209 2.62 0.84 7.34
N PHE A 210 1.51 0.53 8.00
CA PHE A 210 1.01 -0.85 8.11
C PHE A 210 -0.42 -0.97 7.56
N GLY A 211 -0.65 -2.01 6.76
CA GLY A 211 -1.95 -2.26 6.16
C GLY A 211 -2.18 -3.73 5.85
N ARG A 212 -3.42 -4.17 6.06
CA ARG A 212 -3.84 -5.55 5.76
C ARG A 212 -3.91 -5.86 4.26
N LEU A 213 -3.81 -7.14 3.91
CA LEU A 213 -4.15 -7.63 2.58
C LEU A 213 -5.66 -7.62 2.35
N ASN A 214 -6.11 -6.69 1.49
CA ASN A 214 -7.52 -6.53 1.12
C ASN A 214 -7.86 -7.34 -0.14
N TYR A 215 -9.15 -7.58 -0.38
CA TYR A 215 -9.70 -8.22 -1.58
C TYR A 215 -9.13 -9.63 -1.88
N ASN A 216 -8.78 -10.38 -0.84
CA ASN A 216 -8.22 -11.72 -0.97
C ASN A 216 -9.06 -12.73 -0.19
N SER A 217 -9.56 -13.76 -0.86
CA SER A 217 -10.41 -14.79 -0.26
C SER A 217 -9.69 -15.64 0.79
N GLN A 218 -8.37 -15.81 0.67
CA GLN A 218 -7.57 -16.55 1.65
C GLN A 218 -7.50 -15.80 2.98
N VAL A 219 -7.46 -14.46 2.96
CA VAL A 219 -7.53 -13.66 4.18
C VAL A 219 -8.86 -13.90 4.90
N SER A 220 -9.98 -13.85 4.17
CA SER A 220 -11.30 -14.10 4.75
C SER A 220 -11.50 -15.55 5.21
N ALA A 221 -10.76 -16.50 4.67
CA ALA A 221 -10.78 -17.90 5.11
C ALA A 221 -10.08 -18.11 6.46
N TYR A 222 -9.21 -17.18 6.88
CA TYR A 222 -8.61 -17.19 8.21
C TYR A 222 -9.57 -16.61 9.24
N LYS A 223 -10.19 -17.48 10.03
CA LYS A 223 -11.33 -17.16 10.93
C LYS A 223 -11.12 -15.94 11.83
N GLU A 224 -9.88 -15.69 12.25
CA GLU A 224 -9.50 -14.67 13.22
C GLU A 224 -8.70 -13.52 12.58
N TYR A 225 -8.84 -13.30 11.27
CA TYR A 225 -8.06 -12.28 10.56
C TYR A 225 -8.26 -10.87 11.12
N LYS A 226 -9.45 -10.55 11.63
CA LYS A 226 -9.74 -9.25 12.24
C LYS A 226 -8.93 -9.03 13.51
N GLU A 227 -8.95 -10.00 14.42
CA GLU A 227 -8.18 -10.01 15.66
C GLU A 227 -6.67 -9.97 15.35
N TYR A 228 -6.22 -10.79 14.39
CA TYR A 228 -4.83 -10.84 13.95
C TYR A 228 -4.32 -9.47 13.47
N TYR A 229 -5.02 -8.82 12.53
CA TYR A 229 -4.59 -7.50 12.06
C TYR A 229 -4.72 -6.42 13.13
N ASN A 230 -5.71 -6.51 14.02
CA ASN A 230 -5.83 -5.59 15.15
C ASN A 230 -4.63 -5.69 16.10
N ASP A 231 -4.16 -6.90 16.38
CA ASP A 231 -3.03 -7.12 17.28
C ASP A 231 -1.71 -6.71 16.63
N LEU A 232 -1.51 -7.00 15.34
CA LEU A 232 -0.36 -6.49 14.59
C LEU A 232 -0.36 -4.96 14.52
N ALA A 233 -1.50 -4.32 14.28
CA ALA A 233 -1.60 -2.86 14.27
C ALA A 233 -1.19 -2.25 15.63
N LYS A 234 -1.64 -2.85 16.75
CA LYS A 234 -1.19 -2.45 18.10
C LYS A 234 0.30 -2.68 18.29
N GLN A 235 0.84 -3.78 17.78
CA GLN A 235 2.27 -4.09 17.84
C GLN A 235 3.09 -3.05 17.09
N VAL A 236 2.70 -2.67 15.87
CA VAL A 236 3.33 -1.58 15.10
C VAL A 236 3.26 -0.25 15.86
N GLN A 237 2.08 0.14 16.36
CA GLN A 237 1.93 1.37 17.13
C GLN A 237 2.82 1.40 18.38
N LYS A 238 2.88 0.29 19.12
CA LYS A 238 3.76 0.14 20.29
C LYS A 238 5.23 0.24 19.88
N TYR A 239 5.63 -0.46 18.83
CA TYR A 239 6.99 -0.44 18.31
C TYR A 239 7.42 0.98 17.90
N CYS A 240 6.61 1.69 17.11
CA CYS A 240 6.90 3.05 16.68
C CYS A 240 7.00 4.02 17.86
N ARG A 241 6.11 3.90 18.86
CA ARG A 241 6.16 4.73 20.08
C ARG A 241 7.45 4.51 20.87
N LEU A 242 7.86 3.26 21.07
CA LEU A 242 9.07 2.93 21.83
C LEU A 242 10.35 3.40 21.10
N ASN A 243 10.35 3.31 19.77
CA ASN A 243 11.51 3.67 18.93
C ASN A 243 11.43 5.08 18.32
N ARG A 244 10.49 5.92 18.77
CA ARG A 244 10.29 7.32 18.31
C ARG A 244 10.16 7.47 16.78
N LYS A 245 9.39 6.58 16.15
CA LYS A 245 9.15 6.55 14.70
C LYS A 245 7.80 7.15 14.34
N GLU A 246 7.70 7.73 13.15
CA GLU A 246 6.41 8.06 12.57
C GLU A 246 5.64 6.77 12.23
N CYS A 247 4.32 6.78 12.43
CA CYS A 247 3.49 5.59 12.24
C CYS A 247 2.18 5.96 11.58
N HIS A 248 1.77 5.16 10.59
CA HIS A 248 0.45 5.25 9.98
C HIS A 248 -0.19 3.87 9.85
N ILE A 249 -1.33 3.66 10.49
CA ILE A 249 -2.13 2.45 10.32
C ILE A 249 -3.20 2.74 9.29
N LYS A 250 -3.17 2.00 8.17
CA LYS A 250 -4.06 2.24 7.04
C LYS A 250 -5.52 2.04 7.42
N ASN A 251 -6.39 2.90 6.89
CA ASN A 251 -7.83 2.79 7.09
C ASN A 251 -8.36 1.39 6.70
N GLY A 252 -9.25 0.86 7.55
CA GLY A 252 -9.81 -0.48 7.40
C GLY A 252 -8.91 -1.63 7.91
N THR A 253 -7.69 -1.35 8.36
CA THR A 253 -6.84 -2.36 9.03
C THR A 253 -7.36 -2.67 10.43
N LEU A 254 -7.60 -1.62 11.23
CA LEU A 254 -8.27 -1.76 12.52
C LEU A 254 -9.78 -1.95 12.29
N THR A 255 -10.34 -3.01 12.87
CA THR A 255 -11.78 -3.31 12.80
C THR A 255 -12.37 -3.39 14.19
N VAL A 256 -13.59 -2.86 14.36
CA VAL A 256 -14.37 -3.08 15.58
C VAL A 256 -14.72 -4.57 15.63
N LEU A 257 -14.32 -5.24 16.70
CA LEU A 257 -14.74 -6.61 16.94
C LEU A 257 -16.20 -6.56 17.38
N ASP A 258 -17.09 -7.22 16.63
CA ASP A 258 -18.46 -7.40 17.07
C ASP A 258 -18.42 -8.12 18.42
N LYS A 259 -18.95 -7.49 19.48
CA LYS A 259 -19.11 -8.17 20.77
C LYS A 259 -19.96 -9.41 20.51
N LYS A 260 -19.36 -10.60 20.63
CA LYS A 260 -20.13 -11.86 20.64
C LYS A 260 -21.26 -11.68 21.66
N PRO A 261 -22.53 -11.93 21.30
CA PRO A 261 -23.59 -11.93 22.30
C PRO A 261 -23.23 -12.99 23.34
N THR A 262 -22.98 -12.55 24.56
CA THR A 262 -22.73 -13.42 25.71
C THR A 262 -23.93 -14.34 25.87
N ALA A 263 -23.72 -15.64 25.69
CA ALA A 263 -24.74 -16.64 25.96
C ALA A 263 -25.05 -16.73 27.46
N LYS A 264 -26.33 -16.99 27.74
CA LYS A 264 -27.00 -17.36 29.00
C LYS A 264 -27.48 -16.23 29.93
N LYS A 265 -28.81 -16.09 29.99
CA LYS A 265 -29.52 -16.31 31.25
C LYS A 265 -30.46 -17.50 31.12
N SER A 266 -30.24 -18.46 32.00
CA SER A 266 -31.01 -19.65 32.28
C SER A 266 -32.40 -19.34 32.84
N ASN A 267 -33.32 -20.28 32.59
CA ASN A 267 -34.61 -20.52 33.23
C ASN A 267 -34.90 -19.76 34.54
N GLU A 268 -36.03 -19.06 34.58
CA GLU A 268 -36.88 -19.03 35.78
C GLU A 268 -38.33 -19.35 35.39
N THR A 269 -38.77 -20.48 35.92
CA THR A 269 -40.14 -20.97 35.94
C THR A 269 -41.02 -20.04 36.78
N LYS A 270 -42.20 -19.64 36.29
CA LYS A 270 -43.33 -19.30 37.17
C LYS A 270 -44.63 -19.89 36.64
N ILE A 271 -45.29 -20.55 37.58
CA ILE A 271 -46.47 -21.43 37.49
C ILE A 271 -47.73 -20.63 37.90
N LYS A 272 -48.89 -21.05 37.36
CA LYS A 272 -50.30 -20.74 37.74
C LYS A 272 -50.82 -19.33 37.33
N SER A 273 -52.05 -19.15 36.85
CA SER A 273 -53.32 -19.82 37.19
C SER A 273 -54.40 -19.72 36.08
N LYS A 274 -55.23 -20.75 35.98
CA LYS A 274 -56.56 -20.78 35.33
C LYS A 274 -57.48 -19.69 35.93
N VAL A 275 -58.44 -19.16 35.15
CA VAL A 275 -59.92 -19.24 35.39
C VAL A 275 -60.70 -18.60 34.22
N ASN A 276 -61.69 -19.36 33.75
CA ASN A 276 -62.89 -19.12 32.93
C ASN A 276 -63.41 -17.69 32.68
N ASN A 277 -63.93 -17.45 31.46
CA ASN A 277 -65.37 -17.28 31.17
C ASN A 277 -65.56 -16.94 29.67
N SER A 278 -66.14 -17.83 28.86
CA SER A 278 -67.57 -17.90 28.51
C SER A 278 -67.98 -16.98 27.34
N SER A 279 -68.21 -17.62 26.18
CA SER A 279 -69.37 -17.46 25.29
C SER A 279 -69.81 -16.07 24.79
N LYS A 280 -69.83 -15.90 23.45
CA LYS A 280 -70.98 -15.57 22.57
C LYS A 280 -70.45 -14.95 21.26
N ASN A 281 -70.57 -15.66 20.14
CA ASN A 281 -71.60 -15.46 19.10
C ASN A 281 -71.68 -14.03 18.54
N CYS A 282 -71.20 -13.82 17.31
CA CYS A 282 -72.05 -13.67 16.12
C CYS A 282 -71.22 -13.24 14.91
N SER A 283 -71.36 -14.00 13.83
CA SER A 283 -70.99 -13.69 12.44
C SER A 283 -71.96 -12.63 11.85
N PRO A 284 -72.01 -12.44 10.52
CA PRO A 284 -71.03 -11.80 9.63
C PRO A 284 -71.70 -10.63 8.86
N THR A 285 -70.98 -9.86 8.04
CA THR A 285 -71.55 -9.36 6.76
C THR A 285 -70.49 -8.74 5.84
N VAL A 286 -70.53 -9.24 4.60
CA VAL A 286 -70.03 -8.73 3.30
C VAL A 286 -68.52 -8.62 3.08
#